data_AF-A0A968MTK3-F1
#
_entry.id   AF-A0A968MTK3-F1
#
_cell.length_a   1.000
_cell.length_b   1.000
_cell.length_c   1.000
_cell.angle_alpha   90.00
_cell.angle_beta   90.00
_cell.angle_gamma   90.00
#
_symmetry.space_group_name_H-M   'P 1'
#
loop_
_entity.id
_entity.type
_entity.pdbx_description
1 polymer ?
#
loop_
_entity_poly.entity_id
_entity_poly.type
_entity_poly.pdbx_seq_one_letter_code
_entity_poly.pdbx_strand_id
1 'polypeptide(L)'
;MKTDEPETRSNWWKYAATAVIFTMLGSFLYYYFSNLPTPVKLTYQEIFVPYGSTSRIILPDGSSVWLNAGSFLKYNNNYNVTNRNVFVKGEAFFEVEKNGELNFVVTTPGMEVKAVGTKFNVKAYPEEKTVTAAVVEGKIEVQSLMQSGKKSGELLLSSNQAVSLEKEYTEPPLSDPQKIRTGKEKEIINQINPSKILRIENQINVESLIMWRNGILIIERENWVHSQSNSNEGIMLKYNSWMKVLKITYLAES
;
A
#
# COMPACT_ATOMS: atom_id res chain seq x y z
N MET A 1 -91.30 -37.69 -11.14
CA MET A 1 -90.31 -37.67 -10.05
C MET A 1 -89.02 -37.14 -10.66
N LYS A 2 -88.71 -35.86 -10.45
CA LYS A 2 -87.54 -35.19 -11.06
C LYS A 2 -86.46 -35.15 -9.98
N THR A 3 -85.35 -35.83 -10.22
CA THR A 3 -84.20 -35.86 -9.30
C THR A 3 -83.34 -34.63 -9.56
N ASP A 4 -83.22 -33.76 -8.56
CA ASP A 4 -82.31 -32.61 -8.61
C ASP A 4 -80.87 -33.09 -8.39
N GLU A 5 -80.03 -32.99 -9.44
CA GLU A 5 -78.58 -33.21 -9.31
C GLU A 5 -77.91 -32.00 -8.65
N PRO A 6 -76.92 -32.20 -7.75
CA PRO A 6 -76.27 -31.10 -7.07
C PRO A 6 -75.31 -30.35 -8.01
N GLU A 7 -75.55 -29.06 -8.25
CA GLU A 7 -74.64 -28.18 -8.97
C GLU A 7 -73.31 -28.02 -8.21
N THR A 8 -72.25 -28.66 -8.70
CA THR A 8 -70.90 -28.45 -8.15
C THR A 8 -70.35 -27.11 -8.62
N ARG A 9 -70.54 -26.06 -7.82
CA ARG A 9 -70.02 -24.72 -8.10
C ARG A 9 -68.49 -24.76 -8.23
N SER A 10 -67.99 -24.72 -9.46
CA SER A 10 -66.57 -24.82 -9.79
C SER A 10 -65.76 -23.74 -9.06
N ASN A 11 -64.81 -24.18 -8.24
CA ASN A 11 -63.94 -23.32 -7.43
C ASN A 11 -62.76 -22.73 -8.23
N TRP A 12 -62.89 -22.57 -9.55
CA TRP A 12 -61.83 -22.09 -10.45
C TRP A 12 -61.21 -20.75 -10.01
N TRP A 13 -62.00 -19.90 -9.36
CA TRP A 13 -61.56 -18.62 -8.79
C TRP A 13 -60.49 -18.76 -7.70
N LYS A 14 -60.46 -19.88 -6.96
CA LYS A 14 -59.41 -20.16 -5.96
C LYS A 14 -58.06 -20.41 -6.63
N TYR A 15 -58.07 -21.14 -7.75
CA TYR A 15 -56.87 -21.39 -8.55
C TYR A 15 -56.40 -20.12 -9.28
N ALA A 16 -57.33 -19.28 -9.73
CA ALA A 16 -57.00 -17.96 -10.27
C ALA A 16 -56.37 -17.07 -9.19
N ALA A 17 -56.90 -17.06 -7.96
CA ALA A 17 -56.36 -16.26 -6.86
C ALA A 17 -54.97 -16.72 -6.42
N THR A 18 -54.70 -18.04 -6.36
CA THR A 18 -53.36 -18.55 -6.06
C THR A 18 -52.35 -18.17 -7.14
N ALA A 19 -52.72 -18.26 -8.41
CA ALA A 19 -51.87 -17.82 -9.52
C ALA A 19 -51.49 -16.34 -9.38
N VAL A 20 -52.46 -15.47 -9.08
CA VAL A 20 -52.21 -14.04 -8.84
C VAL A 20 -51.25 -13.83 -7.67
N ILE A 21 -51.44 -14.51 -6.54
CA ILE A 21 -50.54 -14.38 -5.38
C ILE A 21 -49.12 -14.81 -5.73
N PHE A 22 -48.93 -15.93 -6.45
CA PHE A 22 -47.59 -16.36 -6.87
C PHE A 22 -46.95 -15.40 -7.87
N THR A 23 -47.73 -14.80 -8.78
CA THR A 23 -47.19 -13.79 -9.71
C THR A 23 -46.81 -12.49 -9.00
N MET A 24 -47.61 -12.04 -8.03
CA MET A 24 -47.31 -10.84 -7.23
C MET A 24 -46.10 -11.07 -6.32
N LEU A 25 -46.03 -12.23 -5.66
CA LEU A 25 -44.89 -12.60 -4.84
C LEU A 25 -43.63 -12.77 -5.69
N GLY A 26 -43.73 -13.41 -6.86
CA GLY A 26 -42.61 -13.54 -7.80
C GLY A 26 -42.12 -12.18 -8.31
N SER A 27 -43.04 -11.27 -8.65
CA SER A 27 -42.70 -9.90 -9.07
C SER A 27 -42.08 -9.09 -7.95
N PHE A 28 -42.60 -9.22 -6.73
CA PHE A 28 -42.06 -8.56 -5.54
C PHE A 28 -40.66 -9.08 -5.19
N LEU A 29 -40.45 -10.41 -5.21
CA LEU A 29 -39.14 -11.01 -5.00
C LEU A 29 -38.17 -10.57 -6.10
N TYR A 30 -38.59 -10.60 -7.37
CA TYR A 30 -37.75 -10.13 -8.48
C TYR A 30 -37.35 -8.66 -8.29
N TYR A 31 -38.29 -7.78 -7.94
CA TYR A 31 -38.01 -6.38 -7.65
C TYR A 31 -37.06 -6.22 -6.45
N TYR A 32 -37.28 -6.96 -5.36
CA TYR A 32 -36.44 -6.90 -4.17
C TYR A 32 -35.02 -7.38 -4.46
N PHE A 33 -34.85 -8.51 -5.15
CA PHE A 33 -33.55 -9.08 -5.49
C PHE A 33 -32.80 -8.31 -6.58
N SER A 34 -33.51 -7.69 -7.54
CA SER A 34 -32.88 -6.84 -8.57
C SER A 34 -32.41 -5.49 -8.05
N ASN A 35 -33.00 -4.99 -6.97
CA ASN A 35 -32.57 -3.75 -6.30
C ASN A 35 -31.59 -3.99 -5.14
N LEU A 36 -31.14 -5.23 -4.92
CA LEU A 36 -30.04 -5.45 -3.98
C LEU A 36 -28.79 -4.72 -4.53
N PRO A 37 -28.12 -3.89 -3.70
CA PRO A 37 -26.88 -3.27 -4.10
C PRO A 37 -25.90 -4.36 -4.55
N THR A 38 -25.52 -4.34 -5.82
CA THR A 38 -24.46 -5.25 -6.29
C THR A 38 -23.21 -4.92 -5.48
N PRO A 39 -22.54 -5.91 -4.86
CA PRO A 39 -21.31 -5.64 -4.13
C PRO A 39 -20.31 -5.01 -5.10
N VAL A 40 -19.90 -3.78 -4.81
CA VAL A 40 -18.92 -3.07 -5.64
C VAL A 40 -17.68 -3.93 -5.72
N LYS A 41 -17.33 -4.38 -6.94
CA LYS A 41 -16.14 -5.20 -7.16
C LYS A 41 -14.91 -4.34 -6.85
N LEU A 42 -14.17 -4.72 -5.81
CA LEU A 42 -12.94 -4.06 -5.43
C LEU A 42 -11.91 -4.24 -6.55
N THR A 43 -11.50 -3.13 -7.15
CA THR A 43 -10.49 -3.08 -8.20
C THR A 43 -9.30 -2.29 -7.70
N TYR A 44 -8.10 -2.67 -8.11
CA TYR A 44 -6.87 -2.06 -7.64
C TYR A 44 -6.11 -1.39 -8.77
N GLN A 45 -5.51 -0.25 -8.44
CA GLN A 45 -4.50 0.40 -9.25
C GLN A 45 -3.13 0.08 -8.64
N GLU A 46 -2.23 -0.41 -9.48
CA GLU A 46 -0.89 -0.84 -9.10
C GLU A 46 0.14 -0.09 -9.95
N ILE A 47 1.10 0.55 -9.30
CA ILE A 47 2.20 1.28 -9.94
C ILE A 47 3.51 0.65 -9.50
N PHE A 48 4.34 0.28 -10.46
CA PHE A 48 5.69 -0.24 -10.23
C PHE A 48 6.71 0.69 -10.87
N VAL A 49 7.76 1.05 -10.13
CA VAL A 49 8.88 1.85 -10.62
C VAL A 49 10.09 0.93 -10.85
N PRO A 50 10.58 0.78 -12.09
CA PRO A 50 11.74 -0.06 -12.35
C PRO A 50 13.01 0.50 -11.71
N TYR A 51 13.99 -0.37 -11.51
CA TYR A 51 15.29 0.03 -10.98
C TYR A 51 15.95 1.11 -11.85
N GLY A 52 16.65 2.04 -11.20
CA GLY A 52 17.28 3.18 -11.86
C GLY A 52 16.34 4.30 -12.29
N SER A 53 15.07 4.28 -11.88
CA SER A 53 14.12 5.36 -12.15
C SER A 53 13.35 5.76 -10.88
N THR A 54 12.79 6.97 -10.89
CA THR A 54 11.87 7.45 -9.87
C THR A 54 10.59 7.93 -10.56
N SER A 55 9.48 7.96 -9.83
CA SER A 55 8.20 8.44 -10.38
C SER A 55 7.46 9.30 -9.37
N ARG A 56 6.72 10.29 -9.86
CA ARG A 56 5.82 11.13 -9.06
C ARG A 56 4.37 10.87 -9.50
N ILE A 57 3.51 10.61 -8.53
CA ILE A 57 2.10 10.26 -8.72
C ILE A 57 1.25 11.22 -7.90
N ILE A 58 0.16 11.71 -8.49
CA ILE A 58 -0.87 12.45 -7.77
C ILE A 58 -2.05 11.49 -7.53
N LEU A 59 -2.42 11.33 -6.27
CA LEU A 59 -3.54 10.48 -5.86
C LEU A 59 -4.88 11.22 -6.03
N PRO A 60 -6.02 10.51 -6.07
CA PRO A 60 -7.34 11.12 -6.26
C PRO A 60 -7.75 12.14 -5.18
N ASP A 61 -7.09 12.15 -4.02
CA ASP A 61 -7.32 13.14 -2.95
C ASP A 61 -6.41 14.38 -3.04
N GLY A 62 -5.58 14.48 -4.09
CA GLY A 62 -4.61 15.56 -4.29
C GLY A 62 -3.24 15.29 -3.68
N SER A 63 -3.11 14.27 -2.82
CA SER A 63 -1.84 13.89 -2.20
C SER A 63 -0.80 13.49 -3.26
N SER A 64 0.46 13.90 -3.07
CA SER A 64 1.56 13.59 -3.97
C SER A 64 2.46 12.50 -3.40
N VAL A 65 2.79 11.50 -4.21
CA VAL A 65 3.67 10.38 -3.84
C VAL A 65 4.85 10.32 -4.79
N TRP A 66 6.06 10.38 -4.25
CA TRP A 66 7.27 10.04 -4.98
C TRP A 66 7.64 8.60 -4.64
N LEU A 67 7.88 7.79 -5.66
CA LEU A 67 8.34 6.42 -5.54
C LEU A 67 9.79 6.32 -6.02
N ASN A 68 10.63 5.70 -5.19
CA ASN A 68 12.02 5.45 -5.53
C ASN A 68 12.16 4.21 -6.44
N ALA A 69 13.35 3.97 -6.95
CA ALA A 69 13.69 2.83 -7.79
C ALA A 69 13.30 1.50 -7.13
N GLY A 70 12.60 0.63 -7.87
CA GLY A 70 12.19 -0.68 -7.38
C GLY A 70 10.99 -0.68 -6.45
N SER A 71 10.31 0.46 -6.34
CA SER A 71 9.16 0.60 -5.45
C SER A 71 7.85 0.25 -6.13
N PHE A 72 6.88 -0.11 -5.31
CA PHE A 72 5.54 -0.49 -5.72
C PHE A 72 4.52 0.24 -4.84
N LEU A 73 3.47 0.77 -5.46
CA LEU A 73 2.33 1.42 -4.82
C LEU A 73 1.04 0.77 -5.29
N LYS A 74 0.13 0.51 -4.35
CA LYS A 74 -1.19 -0.03 -4.65
C LYS A 74 -2.28 0.67 -3.85
N TYR A 75 -3.40 0.96 -4.50
CA TYR A 75 -4.63 1.43 -3.86
C TYR A 75 -5.87 0.92 -4.60
N ASN A 76 -7.04 1.01 -3.96
CA ASN A 76 -8.29 0.50 -4.53
C ASN A 76 -9.19 1.62 -5.06
N ASN A 77 -10.23 1.24 -5.81
CA ASN A 77 -11.24 2.15 -6.34
C ASN A 77 -12.15 2.81 -5.27
N ASN A 78 -12.00 2.48 -3.99
CA ASN A 78 -12.66 3.16 -2.88
C ASN A 78 -11.79 4.28 -2.26
N TYR A 79 -10.56 4.46 -2.76
CA TYR A 79 -9.66 5.51 -2.32
C TYR A 79 -10.28 6.90 -2.55
N ASN A 80 -10.20 7.77 -1.53
CA ASN A 80 -10.86 9.07 -1.44
C ASN A 80 -12.40 9.03 -1.49
N VAL A 81 -13.02 7.84 -1.40
CA VAL A 81 -14.48 7.69 -1.29
C VAL A 81 -14.85 7.19 0.10
N THR A 82 -14.23 6.09 0.55
CA THR A 82 -14.47 5.51 1.89
C THR A 82 -13.21 5.27 2.69
N ASN A 83 -12.03 5.37 2.06
CA ASN A 83 -10.73 5.22 2.72
C ASN A 83 -9.67 6.04 2.00
N ARG A 84 -8.50 6.23 2.62
CA ARG A 84 -7.29 6.75 1.96
C ARG A 84 -6.13 5.80 2.23
N ASN A 85 -6.33 4.53 1.86
CA ASN A 85 -5.37 3.47 2.15
C ASN A 85 -4.51 3.17 0.92
N VAL A 86 -3.19 3.16 1.13
CA VAL A 86 -2.21 2.76 0.13
C VAL A 86 -1.32 1.65 0.70
N PHE A 87 -0.90 0.73 -0.15
CA PHE A 87 0.11 -0.27 0.17
C PHE A 87 1.41 0.04 -0.55
N VAL A 88 2.55 -0.04 0.15
CA VAL A 88 3.87 0.22 -0.40
C VAL A 88 4.84 -0.94 -0.13
N LYS A 89 5.63 -1.27 -1.16
CA LYS A 89 6.92 -1.97 -1.04
C LYS A 89 8.01 -1.09 -1.66
N GLY A 90 9.22 -1.11 -1.11
CA GLY A 90 10.28 -0.20 -1.53
C GLY A 90 10.26 1.11 -0.76
N GLU A 91 10.55 2.24 -1.39
CA GLU A 91 10.63 3.54 -0.73
C GLU A 91 9.71 4.57 -1.39
N ALA A 92 8.96 5.28 -0.55
CA ALA A 92 8.00 6.27 -0.95
C ALA A 92 8.03 7.49 -0.03
N PHE A 93 8.03 8.66 -0.64
CA PHE A 93 7.84 9.93 0.05
C PHE A 93 6.45 10.48 -0.25
N PHE A 94 5.76 10.92 0.78
CA PHE A 94 4.38 11.38 0.74
C PHE A 94 4.29 12.85 1.13
N GLU A 95 3.54 13.62 0.34
CA GLU A 95 2.97 14.91 0.72
C GLU A 95 1.45 14.73 0.76
N VAL A 96 0.92 14.52 1.96
CA VAL A 96 -0.48 14.17 2.17
C VAL A 96 -1.33 15.41 2.33
N GLU A 97 -2.42 15.49 1.56
CA GLU A 97 -3.42 16.52 1.71
C GLU A 97 -4.19 16.38 3.04
N LYS A 98 -4.43 17.53 3.68
CA LYS A 98 -5.12 17.58 4.96
C LYS A 98 -6.60 17.27 4.76
N ASN A 99 -7.08 16.22 5.42
CA ASN A 99 -8.49 15.85 5.43
C ASN A 99 -8.83 15.35 6.85
N GLY A 100 -9.84 15.97 7.47
CA GLY A 100 -10.26 15.66 8.84
C GLY A 100 -11.27 14.52 8.96
N GLU A 101 -11.82 14.04 7.86
CA GLU A 101 -12.85 13.00 7.83
C GLU A 101 -12.26 11.60 7.64
N LEU A 102 -11.24 11.48 6.77
CA LEU A 102 -10.58 10.22 6.47
C LEU A 102 -9.08 10.35 6.71
N ASN A 103 -8.49 9.50 7.56
CA ASN A 103 -7.03 9.45 7.73
C ASN A 103 -6.35 8.85 6.49
N PHE A 104 -5.15 9.31 6.17
CA PHE A 104 -4.30 8.69 5.15
C PHE A 104 -3.50 7.56 5.79
N VAL A 105 -3.59 6.35 5.24
CA VAL A 105 -2.98 5.15 5.82
C VAL A 105 -2.04 4.50 4.81
N VAL A 106 -0.76 4.41 5.17
CA VAL A 106 0.24 3.64 4.43
C VAL A 106 0.45 2.31 5.13
N THR A 107 0.22 1.21 4.41
CA THR A 107 0.54 -0.13 4.87
C THR A 107 1.78 -0.63 4.15
N THR A 108 2.71 -1.20 4.90
CA THR A 108 3.89 -1.90 4.38
C THR A 108 4.01 -3.26 5.04
N PRO A 109 4.87 -4.17 4.54
CA PRO A 109 5.21 -5.38 5.26
C PRO A 109 5.87 -5.06 6.60
N GLY A 110 5.11 -5.12 7.70
CA GLY A 110 5.60 -4.95 9.08
C GLY A 110 5.22 -3.63 9.76
N MET A 111 4.71 -2.64 9.02
CA MET A 111 4.37 -1.32 9.57
C MET A 111 3.13 -0.72 8.92
N GLU A 112 2.27 -0.12 9.74
CA GLU A 112 1.21 0.79 9.32
C GLU A 112 1.53 2.20 9.79
N VAL A 113 1.36 3.19 8.91
CA VAL A 113 1.57 4.61 9.21
C VAL A 113 0.29 5.36 8.90
N LYS A 114 -0.23 6.11 9.87
CA LYS A 114 -1.38 7.02 9.68
C LYS A 114 -0.92 8.47 9.71
N ALA A 115 -1.47 9.28 8.81
CA ALA A 115 -1.11 10.67 8.62
C ALA A 115 -2.35 11.54 8.37
N VAL A 116 -2.24 12.82 8.78
CA VAL A 116 -3.24 13.86 8.53
C VAL A 116 -2.52 15.15 8.16
N GLY A 117 -2.44 15.46 6.86
CA GLY A 117 -1.76 16.67 6.39
C GLY A 117 -0.26 16.66 6.72
N THR A 118 0.45 15.61 6.31
CA THR A 118 1.83 15.33 6.76
C THR A 118 2.74 15.07 5.57
N LYS A 119 4.00 15.51 5.69
CA LYS A 119 5.09 15.11 4.79
C LYS A 119 6.00 14.09 5.48
N PHE A 120 6.14 12.91 4.90
CA PHE A 120 6.91 11.83 5.51
C PHE A 120 7.45 10.84 4.47
N ASN A 121 8.53 10.15 4.82
CA ASN A 121 9.13 9.08 4.04
C ASN A 121 8.82 7.73 4.69
N VAL A 122 8.61 6.70 3.87
CA VAL A 122 8.56 5.30 4.30
C VAL A 122 9.51 4.49 3.42
N LYS A 123 10.41 3.75 4.05
CA LYS A 123 11.36 2.85 3.41
C LYS A 123 11.12 1.42 3.90
N ALA A 124 10.67 0.56 3.01
CA ALA A 124 10.20 -0.80 3.28
C ALA A 124 10.58 -1.75 2.13
N TYR A 125 11.84 -1.74 1.70
CA TYR A 125 12.34 -2.66 0.68
C TYR A 125 12.25 -4.11 1.18
N PRO A 126 11.66 -5.05 0.42
CA PRO A 126 11.50 -6.44 0.86
C PRO A 126 12.79 -7.14 1.30
N GLU A 127 13.90 -6.83 0.64
CA GLU A 127 15.23 -7.41 0.85
C GLU A 127 16.03 -6.79 2.00
N GLU A 128 15.63 -5.61 2.49
CA GLU A 128 16.28 -4.98 3.64
C GLU A 128 15.78 -5.58 4.95
N LYS A 129 16.57 -5.58 6.02
CA LYS A 129 16.14 -6.10 7.33
C LYS A 129 15.28 -5.12 8.12
N THR A 130 15.05 -3.91 7.62
CA THR A 130 14.38 -2.86 8.38
C THR A 130 13.25 -2.22 7.59
N VAL A 131 12.25 -1.72 8.31
CA VAL A 131 11.26 -0.78 7.78
C VAL A 131 11.38 0.51 8.57
N THR A 132 11.49 1.62 7.87
CA THR A 132 11.71 2.94 8.47
C THR A 132 10.61 3.90 8.05
N ALA A 133 10.08 4.66 9.01
CA ALA A 133 9.24 5.83 8.74
C ALA A 133 9.92 7.06 9.33
N ALA A 134 9.94 8.17 8.56
CA ALA A 134 10.58 9.42 8.94
C ALA A 134 9.68 10.61 8.62
N VAL A 135 9.47 11.51 9.59
CA VAL A 135 8.59 12.66 9.44
C VAL A 135 9.39 13.89 9.05
N VAL A 136 9.01 14.51 7.94
CA VAL A 136 9.58 15.79 7.49
C VAL A 136 8.79 16.96 8.07
N GLU A 137 7.47 16.91 7.93
CA GLU A 137 6.57 17.97 8.40
C GLU A 137 5.26 17.37 8.89
N GLY A 138 4.82 17.76 10.10
CA GLY A 138 3.55 17.32 10.67
C GLY A 138 3.73 16.19 11.69
N LYS A 139 2.79 15.25 11.71
CA LYS A 139 2.81 14.09 12.62
C LYS A 139 2.32 12.83 11.92
N ILE A 140 2.87 11.70 12.33
CA ILE A 140 2.36 10.38 11.96
C ILE A 140 2.18 9.52 13.20
N GLU A 141 1.23 8.60 13.12
CA GLU A 141 1.06 7.51 14.06
C GLU A 141 1.58 6.22 13.39
N VAL A 142 2.52 5.55 14.03
CA VAL A 142 3.14 4.32 13.53
C VAL A 142 2.70 3.15 14.40
N GLN A 143 2.28 2.07 13.76
CA GLN A 143 1.94 0.81 14.40
C GLN A 143 2.72 -0.34 13.78
N SER A 144 3.28 -1.22 14.62
CA SER A 144 3.88 -2.46 14.13
C SER A 144 2.78 -3.46 13.78
N LEU A 145 2.90 -4.10 12.61
CA LEU A 145 1.99 -5.16 12.18
C LEU A 145 2.61 -6.52 12.53
N MET A 146 1.86 -7.33 13.29
CA MET A 146 2.23 -8.71 13.66
C MET A 146 1.48 -9.75 12.81
N GLN A 147 1.99 -10.99 12.71
CA GLN A 147 1.49 -12.10 11.86
C GLN A 147 -0.03 -12.34 11.88
N SER A 148 -0.70 -12.04 13.00
CA SER A 148 -2.14 -12.21 13.15
C SER A 148 -2.98 -11.04 12.60
N GLY A 149 -2.37 -10.07 11.92
CA GLY A 149 -3.01 -8.77 11.63
C GLY A 149 -3.23 -7.93 12.90
N LYS A 150 -2.64 -8.35 14.03
CA LYS A 150 -2.71 -7.64 15.30
C LYS A 150 -1.72 -6.48 15.26
N LYS A 151 -2.24 -5.29 15.54
CA LYS A 151 -1.48 -4.06 15.72
C LYS A 151 -0.87 -4.06 17.12
N SER A 152 0.43 -3.76 17.23
CA SER A 152 1.12 -3.70 18.51
C SER A 152 2.00 -2.46 18.57
N GLY A 153 1.89 -1.73 19.68
CA GLY A 153 2.57 -0.46 19.89
C GLY A 153 1.97 0.64 19.01
N GLU A 154 1.59 1.75 19.64
CA GLU A 154 1.27 2.99 18.95
C GLU A 154 2.37 3.98 19.26
N LEU A 155 3.06 4.46 18.23
CA LEU A 155 4.13 5.44 18.36
C LEU A 155 3.78 6.69 17.55
N LEU A 156 3.65 7.81 18.25
CA LEU A 156 3.47 9.10 17.61
C LEU A 156 4.84 9.71 17.29
N LEU A 157 5.07 10.02 16.01
CA LEU A 157 6.26 10.74 15.55
C LEU A 157 5.86 12.14 15.08
N SER A 158 6.69 13.11 15.42
CA SER A 158 6.61 14.50 14.97
C SER A 158 7.75 14.80 13.99
N SER A 159 7.72 15.98 13.36
CA SER A 159 8.77 16.45 12.46
C SER A 159 10.19 16.18 12.97
N ASN A 160 11.07 15.76 12.06
CA ASN A 160 12.47 15.41 12.32
C ASN A 160 12.66 14.20 13.26
N GLN A 161 11.67 13.32 13.34
CA GLN A 161 11.80 12.02 14.01
C GLN A 161 11.65 10.88 13.01
N ALA A 162 12.34 9.78 13.30
CA ALA A 162 12.19 8.53 12.57
C ALA A 162 12.10 7.33 13.51
N VAL A 163 11.43 6.29 13.05
CA VAL A 163 11.44 4.97 13.69
C VAL A 163 11.86 3.92 12.68
N SER A 164 12.74 3.03 13.10
CA SER A 164 13.10 1.83 12.35
C SER A 164 12.67 0.59 13.13
N LEU A 165 11.99 -0.32 12.43
CA LEU A 165 11.57 -1.62 12.95
C LEU A 165 12.37 -2.71 12.24
N GLU A 166 12.76 -3.77 12.95
CA GLU A 166 13.39 -4.95 12.36
C GLU A 166 12.34 -5.83 11.71
N LYS A 167 12.59 -6.28 10.50
CA LYS A 167 11.88 -7.39 9.87
C LYS A 167 12.60 -8.68 10.19
N GLU A 168 11.85 -9.65 10.70
CA GLU A 168 12.38 -10.99 10.98
C GLU A 168 12.65 -11.78 9.69
N TYR A 169 12.00 -11.41 8.57
CA TYR A 169 12.18 -12.01 7.25
C TYR A 169 12.42 -10.95 6.17
N THR A 170 13.28 -11.30 5.22
CA THR A 170 13.59 -10.49 4.03
C THR A 170 13.35 -11.33 2.79
N GLU A 171 12.62 -10.80 1.82
CA GLU A 171 12.49 -11.46 0.52
C GLU A 171 13.87 -11.40 -0.18
N PRO A 172 14.32 -12.45 -0.87
CA PRO A 172 15.57 -12.38 -1.63
C PRO A 172 15.46 -11.27 -2.69
N PRO A 173 16.54 -10.53 -2.99
CA PRO A 173 16.54 -9.51 -4.04
C PRO A 173 15.98 -10.10 -5.34
N LEU A 174 14.91 -9.49 -5.85
CA LEU A 174 14.22 -10.00 -7.03
C LEU A 174 15.12 -9.85 -8.26
N SER A 175 15.44 -10.96 -8.91
CA SER A 175 16.17 -10.98 -10.19
C SER A 175 15.30 -10.55 -11.38
N ASP A 176 13.97 -10.55 -11.23
CA ASP A 176 13.01 -10.13 -12.26
C ASP A 176 11.82 -9.35 -11.64
N PRO A 177 11.69 -8.05 -11.94
CA PRO A 177 10.62 -7.20 -11.41
C PRO A 177 9.20 -7.55 -11.88
N GLN A 178 9.03 -8.31 -12.98
CA GLN A 178 7.70 -8.63 -13.50
C GLN A 178 6.95 -9.67 -12.66
N LYS A 179 7.65 -10.46 -11.83
CA LYS A 179 7.05 -11.44 -10.91
C LYS A 179 6.30 -10.82 -9.72
N ILE A 180 6.42 -9.51 -9.51
CA ILE A 180 5.69 -8.76 -8.47
C ILE A 180 4.17 -8.73 -8.77
N ARG A 181 3.76 -8.83 -10.04
CA ARG A 181 2.35 -8.69 -10.50
C ARG A 181 1.43 -9.85 -10.14
N THR A 182 1.94 -11.03 -9.80
CA THR A 182 1.11 -12.22 -9.57
C THR A 182 0.68 -12.34 -8.11
N GLY A 183 -0.47 -11.77 -7.77
CA GLY A 183 -1.53 -12.31 -6.87
C GLY A 183 -1.19 -12.85 -5.47
N LYS A 184 0.07 -12.88 -5.05
CA LYS A 184 0.55 -13.46 -3.79
C LYS A 184 0.50 -12.50 -2.62
N GLU A 185 -0.10 -11.31 -2.79
CA GLU A 185 -0.15 -10.29 -1.76
C GLU A 185 -0.83 -10.79 -0.48
N LYS A 186 -1.89 -11.63 -0.59
CA LYS A 186 -2.53 -12.27 0.56
C LYS A 186 -1.65 -13.32 1.24
N GLU A 187 -0.79 -14.03 0.52
CA GLU A 187 0.19 -14.96 1.13
C GLU A 187 1.32 -14.20 1.81
N ILE A 188 1.79 -13.10 1.21
CA ILE A 188 2.87 -12.26 1.74
C ILE A 188 2.42 -11.50 2.99
N ILE A 189 1.19 -10.97 3.02
CA ILE A 189 0.63 -10.31 4.20
C ILE A 189 0.42 -11.30 5.36
N ASN A 190 0.08 -12.55 5.06
CA ASN A 190 -0.08 -13.60 6.07
C ASN A 190 1.25 -14.15 6.62
N GLN A 191 2.39 -13.76 6.04
CA GLN A 191 3.75 -14.10 6.52
C GLN A 191 4.46 -12.89 7.17
N ILE A 192 3.75 -11.80 7.47
CA ILE A 192 4.34 -10.60 8.10
C ILE A 192 4.68 -10.91 9.56
N ASN A 193 5.95 -11.17 9.83
CA ASN A 193 6.45 -11.36 11.20
C ASN A 193 6.45 -10.05 11.99
N PRO A 194 6.19 -10.09 13.32
CA PRO A 194 6.12 -8.90 14.16
C PRO A 194 7.42 -8.10 14.07
N SER A 195 7.32 -6.83 13.70
CA SER A 195 8.50 -5.97 13.64
C SER A 195 8.80 -5.40 15.02
N LYS A 196 9.99 -5.66 15.57
CA LYS A 196 10.43 -5.09 16.85
C LYS A 196 10.97 -3.68 16.61
N ILE A 197 10.61 -2.72 17.47
CA ILE A 197 11.22 -1.38 17.42
C ILE A 197 12.73 -1.53 17.67
N LEU A 198 13.53 -1.16 16.67
CA LEU A 198 14.99 -1.16 16.77
C LEU A 198 15.50 0.15 17.34
N ARG A 199 15.04 1.25 16.75
CA ARG A 199 15.59 2.57 17.00
C ARG A 199 14.54 3.65 16.76
N ILE A 200 14.49 4.62 17.66
CA ILE A 200 13.83 5.90 17.46
C ILE A 200 14.93 6.93 17.37
N GLU A 201 14.96 7.67 16.26
CA GLU A 201 15.92 8.73 16.02
C GLU A 201 15.23 10.07 16.15
N ASN A 202 15.83 10.98 16.91
CA ASN A 202 15.38 12.35 17.08
C ASN A 202 16.33 13.28 16.33
N GLN A 203 15.80 14.37 15.78
CA GLN A 203 16.57 15.39 15.06
C GLN A 203 17.34 14.83 13.85
N ILE A 204 16.69 13.95 13.09
CA ILE A 204 17.26 13.41 11.85
C ILE A 204 17.46 14.52 10.80
N ASN A 205 18.49 14.37 9.97
CA ASN A 205 18.63 15.19 8.76
C ASN A 205 17.63 14.71 7.71
N VAL A 206 16.44 15.29 7.68
CA VAL A 206 15.36 14.90 6.77
C VAL A 206 15.71 15.08 5.29
N GLU A 207 16.61 16.02 4.96
CA GLU A 207 17.04 16.25 3.57
C GLU A 207 17.80 15.05 3.01
N SER A 208 18.65 14.40 3.82
CA SER A 208 19.41 13.24 3.34
C SER A 208 18.53 12.06 2.98
N LEU A 209 17.35 11.95 3.60
CA LEU A 209 16.39 10.87 3.34
C LEU A 209 15.55 11.08 2.08
N ILE A 210 15.40 12.31 1.59
CA ILE A 210 14.43 12.64 0.54
C ILE A 210 15.06 13.29 -0.71
N MET A 211 16.37 13.55 -0.69
CA MET A 211 17.12 14.18 -1.79
C MET A 211 17.08 13.38 -3.10
N TRP A 212 16.87 12.05 -3.03
CA TRP A 212 16.72 11.19 -4.20
C TRP A 212 15.54 11.60 -5.10
N ARG A 213 14.53 12.29 -4.57
CA ARG A 213 13.42 12.87 -5.34
C ARG A 213 13.88 13.91 -6.36
N ASN A 214 15.00 14.57 -6.07
CA ASN A 214 15.63 15.58 -6.91
C ASN A 214 16.79 15.00 -7.73
N GLY A 215 16.93 13.67 -7.79
CA GLY A 215 18.03 12.99 -8.47
C GLY A 215 19.37 13.05 -7.73
N ILE A 216 19.37 13.46 -6.45
CA ILE A 216 20.59 13.56 -5.64
C ILE A 216 20.69 12.31 -4.77
N LEU A 217 21.77 11.55 -4.92
CA LEU A 217 22.10 10.43 -4.04
C LEU A 217 23.14 10.88 -3.02
N ILE A 218 22.83 10.73 -1.74
CA ILE A 218 23.79 10.92 -0.66
C ILE A 218 24.37 9.58 -0.28
N ILE A 219 25.71 9.49 -0.35
CA ILE A 219 26.47 8.31 0.06
C ILE A 219 27.22 8.69 1.34
N GLU A 220 26.77 8.14 2.47
CA GLU A 220 27.44 8.35 3.76
C GLU A 220 28.70 7.48 3.88
N ARG A 221 29.76 8.04 4.47
CA ARG A 221 31.13 7.47 4.51
C ARG A 221 31.26 6.10 5.20
N GLU A 222 30.23 5.56 5.84
CA GLU A 222 30.39 4.38 6.73
C GLU A 222 30.30 3.02 6.01
N ASN A 223 30.04 2.97 4.70
CA ASN A 223 29.84 1.72 3.95
C ASN A 223 30.90 1.48 2.85
N TRP A 224 32.19 1.62 3.18
CA TRP A 224 33.27 1.20 2.27
C TRP A 224 33.51 -0.30 2.39
N VAL A 225 33.21 -1.05 1.34
CA VAL A 225 33.92 -2.32 1.08
C VAL A 225 34.98 -2.00 0.04
N HIS A 226 36.25 -2.01 0.44
CA HIS A 226 37.36 -1.91 -0.51
C HIS A 226 37.34 -3.16 -1.39
N SER A 227 36.88 -3.05 -2.64
CA SER A 227 37.28 -4.00 -3.68
C SER A 227 38.41 -3.36 -4.47
N GLN A 228 39.65 -3.78 -4.19
CA GLN A 228 40.79 -3.46 -5.06
C GLN A 228 40.52 -4.02 -6.46
N SER A 229 40.48 -3.15 -7.45
CA SER A 229 40.56 -3.52 -8.87
C SER A 229 41.87 -2.97 -9.40
N ASN A 230 42.81 -3.87 -9.70
CA ASN A 230 44.05 -3.53 -10.39
C ASN A 230 43.78 -3.38 -11.89
N SER A 231 43.38 -2.18 -12.31
CA SER A 231 43.49 -1.72 -13.70
C SER A 231 43.11 -0.24 -13.78
N ASN A 232 43.73 0.52 -14.69
CA ASN A 232 43.46 1.94 -14.99
C ASN A 232 42.06 2.22 -15.58
N GLU A 233 41.09 1.37 -15.30
CA GLU A 233 39.67 1.57 -15.60
C GLU A 233 38.95 1.70 -14.27
N GLY A 234 38.15 2.77 -14.12
CA GLY A 234 37.67 3.32 -12.86
C GLY A 234 37.15 2.32 -11.80
N ILE A 235 37.09 2.81 -10.55
CA ILE A 235 36.60 2.06 -9.40
C ILE A 235 35.16 1.57 -9.68
N MET A 236 35.00 0.28 -9.88
CA MET A 236 33.70 -0.40 -9.97
C MET A 236 33.13 -0.54 -8.56
N LEU A 237 32.26 0.39 -8.17
CA LEU A 237 31.54 0.32 -6.90
C LEU A 237 30.41 -0.71 -7.01
N LYS A 238 30.59 -1.90 -6.41
CA LYS A 238 29.49 -2.80 -6.10
C LYS A 238 28.78 -2.28 -4.84
N TYR A 239 27.74 -1.48 -5.05
CA TYR A 239 26.68 -1.31 -4.06
C TYR A 239 25.48 -2.12 -4.55
N ASN A 240 24.75 -2.76 -3.62
CA ASN A 240 23.65 -3.71 -3.85
C ASN A 240 22.89 -3.45 -5.16
N SER A 241 22.64 -4.53 -5.93
CA SER A 241 22.10 -4.73 -7.30
C SER A 241 21.08 -3.75 -7.95
N TRP A 242 20.88 -2.55 -7.45
CA TRP A 242 19.76 -1.65 -7.73
C TRP A 242 20.18 -0.33 -8.40
N MET A 243 21.47 -0.10 -8.64
CA MET A 243 21.96 1.08 -9.37
C MET A 243 22.88 0.67 -10.53
N LYS A 244 22.66 1.23 -11.73
CA LYS A 244 23.66 1.24 -12.80
C LYS A 244 24.06 2.67 -13.16
N VAL A 245 25.39 2.87 -13.08
CA VAL A 245 26.26 3.88 -13.71
C VAL A 245 26.08 5.34 -13.25
N LEU A 246 26.94 5.74 -12.31
CA LEU A 246 27.13 7.12 -11.84
C LEU A 246 28.16 7.85 -12.70
N LYS A 247 27.89 9.11 -13.06
CA LYS A 247 28.94 10.09 -13.34
C LYS A 247 29.33 10.74 -12.02
N ILE A 248 30.39 10.23 -11.39
CA ILE A 248 30.95 10.81 -10.17
C ILE A 248 31.69 12.08 -10.59
N THR A 249 31.18 13.26 -10.21
CA THR A 249 31.97 14.49 -10.30
C THR A 249 32.56 14.75 -8.93
N TYR A 250 33.88 14.64 -8.83
CA TYR A 250 34.61 15.05 -7.65
C TYR A 250 34.50 16.58 -7.53
N LEU A 251 33.90 17.07 -6.44
CA LEU A 251 34.21 18.42 -5.99
C LEU A 251 35.47 18.31 -5.15
N ALA A 252 36.62 18.59 -5.78
CA ALA A 252 37.83 18.91 -5.04
C ALA A 252 37.61 20.30 -4.43
N GLU A 253 37.58 20.38 -3.10
CA GLU A 253 37.77 21.67 -2.42
C GLU A 253 39.21 22.13 -2.71
N SER A 254 39.34 23.32 -3.30
CA SER A 254 40.59 24.05 -3.48
C SER A 254 40.85 24.97 -2.29
#